data_AF-A0A150I1H3-F1
#
_entry.id   AF-A0A150I1H3-F1
#
_cell.length_a   1.000
_cell.length_b   1.000
_cell.length_c   1.000
_cell.angle_alpha   90.00
_cell.angle_beta   90.00
_cell.angle_gamma   90.00
#
_symmetry.space_group_name_H-M   'P 1'
#
loop_
_entity.id
_entity.type
_entity.pdbx_description
1 polymer ?
#
loop_
_entity_poly.entity_id
_entity_poly.type
_entity_poly.pdbx_seq_one_letter_code
_entity_poly.pdbx_strand_id
1 'polypeptide(L)'
;MMNTRFLRNFVLFLGLSTPFTVHATPFDPLIGTWKVVDSRTGSYLSDIVIRRNSKTEQYSAVIVKMYPSAQETVPTTCTPCSGSLKDQPIIGMEVLTGLKMLIQNEEFGQGVWVNPYDGYKYSINGRLSKTGKMLNINAKNPSNNTFRNMTWIRL
;
A
#
# COMPACT_ATOMS: atom_id res chain seq x y z
N MET A 1 -69.12 47.46 -24.00
CA MET A 1 -69.11 45.98 -24.00
C MET A 1 -67.66 45.53 -23.84
N MET A 2 -67.38 44.91 -22.70
CA MET A 2 -66.06 44.44 -22.29
C MET A 2 -65.82 43.05 -22.88
N ASN A 3 -64.67 42.80 -23.51
CA ASN A 3 -64.27 41.44 -23.87
C ASN A 3 -62.77 41.26 -23.63
N THR A 4 -62.48 40.86 -22.41
CA THR A 4 -61.17 40.44 -21.89
C THR A 4 -60.85 39.05 -22.43
N ARG A 5 -59.87 38.94 -23.34
CA ARG A 5 -59.27 37.65 -23.71
C ARG A 5 -57.92 37.52 -23.00
N PHE A 6 -58.03 36.94 -21.81
CA PHE A 6 -57.04 36.21 -21.01
C PHE A 6 -55.71 35.89 -21.72
N LEU A 7 -54.65 36.65 -21.40
CA LEU A 7 -53.25 36.26 -21.69
C LEU A 7 -52.86 35.18 -20.68
N ARG A 8 -52.81 33.92 -21.12
CA ARG A 8 -52.32 32.79 -20.33
C ARG A 8 -50.79 32.78 -20.40
N ASN A 9 -50.13 33.42 -19.43
CA ASN A 9 -48.70 33.30 -19.20
C ASN A 9 -48.33 31.83 -19.02
N PHE A 10 -47.64 31.25 -19.99
CA PHE A 10 -46.99 29.95 -19.85
C PHE A 10 -45.57 30.20 -19.33
N VAL A 11 -45.41 30.24 -18.01
CA VAL A 11 -44.09 30.31 -17.37
C VAL A 11 -43.44 28.95 -17.51
N LEU A 12 -42.58 28.81 -18.51
CA LEU A 12 -41.66 27.68 -18.66
C LEU A 12 -40.60 27.77 -17.55
N PHE A 13 -40.79 27.00 -16.48
CA PHE A 13 -39.71 26.71 -15.53
C PHE A 13 -38.66 25.85 -16.23
N LEU A 14 -37.62 26.51 -16.75
CA LEU A 14 -36.35 25.86 -17.11
C LEU A 14 -35.77 25.25 -15.82
N GLY A 15 -35.99 23.95 -15.64
CA GLY A 15 -35.39 23.19 -14.54
C GLY A 15 -33.88 23.32 -14.59
N LEU A 16 -33.29 23.92 -13.55
CA LEU A 16 -31.85 23.94 -13.31
C LEU A 16 -31.39 22.49 -13.09
N SER A 17 -30.98 21.81 -14.17
CA SER A 17 -30.26 20.55 -14.08
C SER A 17 -28.83 20.86 -13.63
N THR A 18 -28.57 20.81 -12.33
CA THR A 18 -27.21 20.83 -11.81
C THR A 18 -26.49 19.56 -12.29
N PRO A 19 -25.39 19.66 -13.07
CA PRO A 19 -24.62 18.48 -13.41
C PRO A 19 -24.01 17.90 -12.13
N PHE A 20 -24.41 16.67 -11.79
CA PHE A 20 -23.75 15.89 -10.74
C PHE A 20 -22.32 15.61 -11.18
N THR A 21 -21.37 16.39 -10.67
CA THR A 21 -19.93 16.11 -10.83
C THR A 21 -19.56 14.95 -9.91
N VAL A 22 -19.36 13.77 -10.50
CA VAL A 22 -18.82 12.60 -9.82
C VAL A 22 -17.35 12.89 -9.50
N HIS A 23 -17.07 13.29 -8.26
CA HIS A 23 -15.71 13.41 -7.76
C HIS A 23 -15.18 12.02 -7.46
N ALA A 24 -14.34 11.48 -8.36
CA ALA A 24 -13.59 10.27 -8.07
C ALA A 24 -12.65 10.59 -6.89
N THR A 25 -12.84 9.91 -5.76
CA THR A 25 -11.89 10.01 -4.65
C THR A 25 -10.55 9.44 -5.13
N PRO A 26 -9.43 10.16 -4.94
CA PRO A 26 -8.14 9.62 -5.33
C PRO A 26 -7.88 8.35 -4.53
N PHE A 27 -7.79 7.22 -5.24
CA PHE A 27 -7.44 5.94 -4.64
C PHE A 27 -5.99 5.98 -4.19
N ASP A 28 -5.74 5.59 -2.95
CA ASP A 28 -4.38 5.54 -2.42
C ASP A 28 -3.57 4.48 -3.18
N PRO A 29 -2.41 4.84 -3.76
CA PRO A 29 -1.68 3.95 -4.64
C PRO A 29 -1.13 2.71 -3.93
N LEU A 30 -0.93 2.73 -2.60
CA LEU A 30 -0.29 1.63 -1.87
C LEU A 30 -1.25 0.78 -1.04
N ILE A 31 -2.39 1.32 -0.59
CA ILE A 31 -3.37 0.54 0.19
C ILE A 31 -3.84 -0.67 -0.63
N GLY A 32 -3.77 -1.87 -0.05
CA GLY A 32 -4.20 -3.12 -0.68
C GLY A 32 -3.21 -4.27 -0.45
N THR A 33 -3.44 -5.37 -1.17
CA THR A 33 -2.62 -6.59 -1.05
C THR A 33 -1.53 -6.62 -2.12
N TRP A 34 -0.34 -7.07 -1.75
CA TRP A 34 0.84 -7.13 -2.60
C TRP A 34 1.58 -8.44 -2.43
N LYS A 35 2.03 -9.01 -3.54
CA LYS A 35 3.02 -10.08 -3.59
C LYS A 35 4.41 -9.49 -3.35
N VAL A 36 5.20 -10.07 -2.46
CA VAL A 36 6.62 -9.74 -2.26
C VAL A 36 7.48 -10.72 -3.04
N VAL A 37 8.28 -10.20 -3.98
CA VAL A 37 9.19 -11.01 -4.80
C VAL A 37 10.64 -10.58 -4.52
N ASP A 38 11.52 -11.54 -4.23
CA ASP A 38 12.96 -11.29 -4.17
C ASP A 38 13.49 -11.01 -5.58
N SER A 39 14.03 -9.81 -5.83
CA SER A 39 14.42 -9.42 -7.19
C SER A 39 15.64 -10.17 -7.71
N ARG A 40 16.44 -10.81 -6.85
CA ARG A 40 17.65 -11.55 -7.24
C ARG A 40 17.30 -12.96 -7.73
N THR A 41 16.36 -13.61 -7.07
CA THR A 41 15.99 -15.02 -7.31
C THR A 41 14.68 -15.15 -8.09
N GLY A 42 13.83 -14.12 -8.10
CA GLY A 42 12.47 -14.19 -8.63
C GLY A 42 11.50 -14.95 -7.71
N SER A 43 11.94 -15.36 -6.52
CA SER A 43 11.12 -16.11 -5.58
C SER A 43 9.99 -15.24 -5.04
N TYR A 44 8.77 -15.76 -5.12
CA TYR A 44 7.60 -15.21 -4.46
C TYR A 44 7.65 -15.61 -2.99
N LEU A 45 7.83 -14.64 -2.10
CA LEU A 45 8.10 -14.88 -0.68
C LEU A 45 6.84 -14.83 0.19
N SER A 46 5.98 -13.84 -0.04
CA SER A 46 4.83 -13.58 0.83
C SER A 46 3.78 -12.71 0.18
N ASP A 47 2.58 -12.75 0.75
CA ASP A 47 1.57 -11.72 0.55
C ASP A 47 1.55 -10.80 1.76
N ILE A 48 1.52 -9.50 1.50
CA ILE A 48 1.35 -8.47 2.52
C ILE A 48 0.12 -7.62 2.24
N VAL A 49 -0.51 -7.14 3.31
CA VAL A 49 -1.57 -6.13 3.23
C VAL A 49 -1.03 -4.80 3.75
N ILE A 50 -1.01 -3.80 2.87
CA ILE A 50 -0.58 -2.44 3.19
C ILE A 50 -1.79 -1.60 3.60
N ARG A 51 -1.61 -0.84 4.67
CA ARG A 51 -2.59 0.12 5.22
C ARG A 51 -1.91 1.47 5.38
N ARG A 52 -2.70 2.54 5.46
CA ARG A 52 -2.21 3.89 5.79
C ARG A 52 -2.91 4.40 7.04
N ASN A 53 -2.13 4.95 7.96
CA ASN A 53 -2.67 5.64 9.12
C ASN A 53 -3.16 7.03 8.70
N SER A 54 -4.43 7.37 8.96
CA SER A 54 -5.01 8.65 8.54
C SER A 54 -4.48 9.86 9.30
N LYS A 55 -3.89 9.69 10.48
CA LYS A 55 -3.32 10.78 11.29
C LYS A 55 -1.86 11.05 10.99
N THR A 56 -1.06 9.98 10.88
CA THR A 56 0.40 10.09 10.66
C THR A 56 0.78 10.01 9.19
N GLU A 57 -0.18 9.64 8.33
CA GLU A 57 -0.02 9.41 6.89
C GLU A 57 0.99 8.32 6.52
N GLN A 58 1.50 7.58 7.51
CA GLN A 58 2.47 6.51 7.32
C GLN A 58 1.78 5.22 6.89
N TYR A 59 2.46 4.46 6.04
CA TYR A 59 2.07 3.13 5.64
C TYR A 59 2.68 2.09 6.57
N SER A 60 1.89 1.06 6.85
CA SER A 60 2.36 -0.17 7.50
C SER A 60 1.85 -1.39 6.75
N ALA A 61 2.48 -2.54 6.94
CA ALA A 61 2.07 -3.77 6.30
C ALA A 61 2.21 -4.97 7.22
N VAL A 62 1.26 -5.89 7.10
CA VAL A 62 1.32 -7.21 7.76
C VAL A 62 1.46 -8.31 6.74
N ILE A 63 2.14 -9.40 7.12
CA ILE A 63 2.13 -10.64 6.34
C ILE A 63 0.78 -11.32 6.50
N VAL A 64 0.16 -11.73 5.39
CA VAL A 64 -1.06 -12.54 5.39
C VAL A 64 -0.85 -13.95 4.85
N LYS A 65 0.23 -14.18 4.10
CA LYS A 65 0.61 -15.51 3.61
C LYS A 65 2.11 -15.58 3.33
N MET A 66 2.70 -16.77 3.52
CA MET A 66 4.10 -17.06 3.22
C MET A 66 4.19 -18.15 2.14
N TYR A 67 5.22 -18.06 1.31
CA TYR A 67 5.53 -18.99 0.23
C TYR A 67 7.00 -19.39 0.35
N PRO A 68 7.34 -20.37 1.21
CA PRO A 68 8.71 -20.87 1.32
C PRO A 68 9.19 -21.48 0.01
N SER A 69 10.50 -21.46 -0.22
CA SER A 69 11.11 -22.36 -1.19
C SER A 69 11.03 -23.81 -0.68
N ALA A 70 11.06 -24.80 -1.59
CA ALA A 70 10.93 -26.22 -1.26
C ALA A 70 12.02 -26.74 -0.29
N GLN A 71 13.11 -26.00 -0.14
CA GLN A 71 14.26 -26.34 0.71
C GLN A 71 14.24 -25.58 2.05
N GLU A 72 13.28 -24.68 2.28
CA GLU A 72 13.17 -23.87 3.49
C GLU A 72 12.03 -24.35 4.38
N THR A 73 12.36 -24.60 5.66
CA THR A 73 11.35 -24.70 6.71
C THR A 73 10.76 -23.31 6.98
N VAL A 74 9.43 -23.17 6.89
CA VAL A 74 8.75 -21.93 7.27
C VAL A 74 8.76 -21.80 8.78
N PRO A 75 9.42 -20.78 9.36
CA PRO A 75 9.23 -20.48 10.75
C PRO A 75 7.76 -20.06 10.96
N THR A 76 7.13 -20.58 12.02
CA THR A 76 5.77 -20.17 12.42
C THR A 76 5.79 -18.89 13.24
N THR A 77 6.88 -18.67 13.99
CA THR A 77 7.14 -17.50 14.83
C THR A 77 8.46 -16.82 14.47
N CYS A 78 8.58 -15.51 14.71
CA CYS A 78 9.84 -14.80 14.52
C CYS A 78 10.74 -14.91 15.76
N THR A 79 11.36 -16.08 15.95
CA THR A 79 12.38 -16.28 16.99
C THR A 79 13.61 -15.35 16.87
N PRO A 80 14.15 -15.03 15.67
CA PRO A 80 15.31 -14.12 15.57
C PRO A 80 14.95 -12.64 15.79
N CYS A 81 13.66 -12.28 15.80
CA CYS A 81 13.23 -10.92 16.07
C CYS A 81 13.53 -10.49 17.52
N SER A 82 13.58 -9.18 17.74
CA SER A 82 13.79 -8.57 19.06
C SER A 82 12.62 -7.67 19.48
N GLY A 83 12.56 -7.35 20.76
CA GLY A 83 11.52 -6.48 21.32
C GLY A 83 10.12 -7.08 21.21
N SER A 84 9.13 -6.26 20.88
CA SER A 84 7.73 -6.69 20.74
C SER A 84 7.46 -7.68 19.61
N LEU A 85 8.39 -7.80 18.66
CA LEU A 85 8.28 -8.74 17.54
C LEU A 85 8.86 -10.12 17.84
N LYS A 86 9.57 -10.28 18.96
CA LYS A 86 10.16 -11.56 19.34
C LYS A 86 9.06 -12.59 19.60
N ASP A 87 9.22 -13.78 19.03
CA ASP A 87 8.33 -14.94 19.17
C ASP A 87 6.88 -14.69 18.73
N GLN A 88 6.62 -13.59 18.01
CA GLN A 88 5.31 -13.32 17.42
C GLN A 88 5.03 -14.27 16.24
N PRO A 89 3.77 -14.69 16.04
CA PRO A 89 3.36 -15.39 14.82
C PRO A 89 3.71 -14.57 13.58
N ILE A 90 4.31 -15.21 12.58
CA ILE A 90 4.73 -14.50 11.35
C ILE A 90 3.52 -14.05 10.53
N ILE A 91 2.49 -14.88 10.44
CA ILE A 91 1.21 -14.45 9.86
C ILE A 91 0.55 -13.46 10.81
N GLY A 92 0.25 -12.25 10.31
CA GLY A 92 -0.27 -11.13 11.07
C GLY A 92 0.83 -10.19 11.61
N MET A 93 2.10 -10.56 11.53
CA MET A 93 3.21 -9.71 12.00
C MET A 93 3.33 -8.44 11.16
N GLU A 94 3.43 -7.29 11.83
CA GLU A 94 3.70 -6.01 11.18
C GLU A 94 5.18 -5.92 10.77
N VAL A 95 5.43 -6.17 9.49
CA VAL A 95 6.77 -6.23 8.90
C VAL A 95 7.22 -4.92 8.29
N LEU A 96 6.28 -4.04 7.93
CA LEU A 96 6.57 -2.71 7.43
C LEU A 96 6.01 -1.67 8.39
N THR A 97 6.82 -0.69 8.76
CA THR A 97 6.38 0.50 9.49
C THR A 97 7.01 1.77 8.91
N GLY A 98 6.37 2.92 9.15
CA GLY A 98 7.00 4.23 8.95
C GLY A 98 7.18 4.68 7.50
N LEU A 99 6.78 3.89 6.51
CA LEU A 99 6.93 4.26 5.10
C LEU A 99 6.05 5.48 4.81
N LYS A 100 6.57 6.46 4.09
CA LYS A 100 5.87 7.68 3.70
C LYS A 100 5.95 7.90 2.21
N MET A 101 4.93 8.54 1.65
CA MET A 101 4.98 9.08 0.30
C MET A 101 5.90 10.30 0.30
N LEU A 102 6.91 10.30 -0.57
CA LEU A 102 7.87 11.40 -0.74
C LEU A 102 7.55 12.21 -2.00
N ILE A 103 7.18 11.52 -3.08
CA ILE A 103 6.68 12.11 -4.32
C ILE A 103 5.32 11.49 -4.63
N GLN A 104 4.35 12.35 -4.95
CA GLN A 104 2.96 11.93 -5.14
C GLN A 104 2.85 10.80 -6.15
N ASN A 105 2.33 9.65 -5.70
CA ASN A 105 2.12 8.45 -6.51
C ASN A 105 3.37 7.91 -7.23
N GLU A 106 4.58 8.26 -6.77
CA GLU A 106 5.82 7.84 -7.42
C GLU A 106 6.85 7.28 -6.43
N GLU A 107 7.25 8.06 -5.42
CA GLU A 107 8.35 7.69 -4.53
C GLU A 107 7.89 7.60 -3.08
N PHE A 108 8.43 6.59 -2.39
CA PHE A 108 8.15 6.29 -0.99
C PHE A 108 9.45 6.01 -0.24
N GLY A 109 9.53 6.37 1.02
CA GLY A 109 10.73 6.15 1.82
C GLY A 109 10.53 6.31 3.31
N GLN A 110 11.64 6.29 4.05
CA GLN A 110 11.67 6.30 5.52
C GLN A 110 11.06 5.04 6.16
N GLY A 111 10.74 4.02 5.35
CA GLY A 111 10.15 2.78 5.83
C GLY A 111 11.17 1.90 6.53
N VAL A 112 10.72 1.11 7.49
CA VAL A 112 11.48 0.04 8.13
C VAL A 112 10.81 -1.29 7.81
N TRP A 113 11.56 -2.18 7.18
CA TRP A 113 11.18 -3.56 6.93
C TRP A 113 11.86 -4.51 7.92
N VAL A 114 11.11 -5.39 8.56
CA VAL A 114 11.63 -6.46 9.41
C VAL A 114 11.54 -7.78 8.66
N ASN A 115 12.67 -8.45 8.48
CA ASN A 115 12.69 -9.77 7.85
C ASN A 115 12.49 -10.85 8.92
N PRO A 116 11.41 -11.65 8.86
CA PRO A 116 11.13 -12.69 9.86
C PRO A 116 12.17 -13.82 9.90
N TYR A 117 12.93 -14.02 8.82
CA TYR A 117 13.90 -15.12 8.74
C TYR A 117 15.21 -14.85 9.48
N ASP A 118 15.66 -13.60 9.52
CA ASP A 118 16.93 -13.20 10.14
C ASP A 118 16.75 -12.19 11.29
N GLY A 119 15.54 -11.67 11.50
CA GLY A 119 15.22 -10.68 12.52
C GLY A 119 15.79 -9.29 12.25
N TYR A 120 16.46 -9.09 11.10
CA TYR A 120 17.07 -7.81 10.77
C TYR A 120 16.05 -6.77 10.34
N LYS A 121 16.39 -5.52 10.66
CA LYS A 121 15.67 -4.33 10.24
C LYS A 121 16.39 -3.70 9.05
N TYR A 122 15.63 -3.37 8.02
CA TYR A 122 16.10 -2.73 6.81
C TYR A 122 15.40 -1.39 6.64
N SER A 123 16.17 -0.34 6.36
CA SER A 123 15.60 0.90 5.83
C SER A 123 15.18 0.66 4.38
N ILE A 124 13.93 0.93 4.04
CA ILE A 124 13.40 0.70 2.70
C ILE A 124 12.93 1.99 2.02
N ASN A 125 13.22 2.07 0.73
CA ASN A 125 12.67 3.06 -0.19
C ASN A 125 12.01 2.35 -1.36
N GLY A 126 10.92 2.92 -1.87
CA GLY A 126 10.11 2.33 -2.93
C GLY A 126 9.83 3.31 -4.07
N ARG A 127 9.83 2.80 -5.31
CA ARG A 127 9.37 3.55 -6.49
C ARG A 127 8.24 2.81 -7.19
N LEU A 128 7.10 3.46 -7.27
CA LEU A 128 5.89 2.93 -7.90
C LEU A 128 6.00 3.08 -9.42
N SER A 129 5.66 2.01 -10.13
CA SER A 129 5.51 2.03 -11.57
C SER A 129 4.35 2.93 -12.00
N LYS A 130 4.43 3.47 -13.22
CA LYS A 130 3.37 4.31 -13.82
C LYS A 130 2.00 3.62 -13.87
N THR A 131 1.98 2.29 -13.92
CA THR A 131 0.75 1.49 -13.95
C THR A 131 0.15 1.29 -12.55
N GLY A 132 0.89 1.61 -11.48
CA GLY A 132 0.50 1.33 -10.09
C GLY A 132 0.53 -0.15 -9.71
N LYS A 133 0.99 -1.03 -10.61
CA LYS A 133 0.96 -2.49 -10.41
C LYS A 133 2.22 -3.06 -9.79
N MET A 134 3.32 -2.33 -9.86
CA MET A 134 4.61 -2.73 -9.32
C MET A 134 5.23 -1.63 -8.47
N LEU A 135 5.80 -2.01 -7.34
CA LEU A 135 6.58 -1.15 -6.45
C LEU A 135 7.98 -1.77 -6.31
N ASN A 136 8.99 -1.10 -6.84
CA ASN A 136 10.38 -1.54 -6.72
C ASN A 136 10.96 -1.04 -5.40
N ILE A 137 11.48 -1.95 -4.59
CA ILE A 137 11.95 -1.69 -3.23
C ILE A 137 13.46 -1.88 -3.17
N ASN A 138 14.16 -0.90 -2.61
CA ASN A 138 15.55 -1.00 -2.19
C ASN A 138 15.58 -1.05 -0.67
N ALA A 139 16.13 -2.11 -0.10
CA ALA A 139 16.24 -2.33 1.34
C ALA A 139 17.71 -2.36 1.77
N LYS A 140 18.09 -1.52 2.74
CA LYS A 140 19.45 -1.44 3.28
C LYS A 140 19.44 -1.78 4.77
N ASN A 141 20.25 -2.74 5.18
CA ASN A 141 20.49 -3.03 6.59
C ASN A 141 21.52 -2.01 7.14
N PRO A 142 21.15 -1.16 8.12
CA PRO A 142 22.05 -0.14 8.64
C PRO A 142 23.18 -0.71 9.50
N SER A 143 23.03 -1.89 10.09
CA SER A 143 24.02 -2.48 10.99
C SER A 143 25.21 -3.10 10.28
N ASN A 144 25.00 -3.65 9.07
CA ASN A 144 26.06 -4.33 8.31
C ASN A 144 26.18 -3.85 6.85
N ASN A 145 25.45 -2.80 6.46
CA ASN A 145 25.42 -2.23 5.11
C ASN A 145 25.09 -3.23 4.00
N THR A 146 24.40 -4.33 4.30
CA THR A 146 23.91 -5.24 3.26
C THR A 146 22.68 -4.66 2.57
N PHE A 147 22.50 -4.99 1.30
CA PHE A 147 21.39 -4.53 0.48
C PHE A 147 20.56 -5.72 0.00
N ARG A 148 19.24 -5.53 -0.07
CA ARG A 148 18.30 -6.45 -0.72
C ARG A 148 17.34 -5.65 -1.58
N ASN A 149 17.03 -6.17 -2.75
CA ASN A 149 16.04 -5.59 -3.64
C ASN A 149 14.84 -6.51 -3.72
N MET A 150 13.65 -5.91 -3.67
CA MET A 150 12.39 -6.62 -3.82
C MET A 150 11.54 -5.93 -4.88
N THR A 151 10.69 -6.69 -5.52
CA THR A 151 9.64 -6.16 -6.38
C THR A 151 8.32 -6.56 -5.77
N TRP A 152 7.49 -5.59 -5.39
CA TRP A 152 6.16 -5.87 -4.92
C TRP A 152 5.18 -5.74 -6.07
N ILE A 153 4.34 -6.76 -6.27
CA ILE A 153 3.38 -6.83 -7.37
C ILE A 153 1.98 -6.80 -6.78
N ARG A 154 1.14 -5.88 -7.25
CA ARG A 154 -0.23 -5.76 -6.77
C ARG A 154 -1.02 -7.03 -7.08
N LEU A 155 -1.79 -7.49 -6.10
CA LEU A 155 -2.73 -8.60 -6.21
C LEU A 155 -4.10 -8.15 -6.73
#